data_AF-A0A7J9XIG6-F1
#
_entry.id   AF-A0A7J9XIG6-F1
#
_cell.length_a   1.000
_cell.length_b   1.000
_cell.length_c   1.000
_cell.angle_alpha   90.00
_cell.angle_beta   90.00
_cell.angle_gamma   90.00
#
_symmetry.space_group_name_H-M   'P 1'
#
loop_
_entity.id
_entity.type
_entity.pdbx_description
1 polymer ?
#
loop_
_entity_poly.entity_id
_entity_poly.type
_entity_poly.pdbx_seq_one_letter_code
_entity_poly.pdbx_strand_id
1 'polypeptide(L)'
;MADAVVGIVANPLSGRDIRRLVAQASVFPTAEKAAMVQRMLSASGTVGVDQVLLSTDLGGISAAVLRAVHRGPPRGAQWPDVQFLDEDPITQAADDTTNAVRRMVTAGAKVVICLGGDGTARVAAAACGETPLLALSTGTNNAFPVIREATVAGLAAGLLAVGAVD
;
A
#
# COMPACT_ATOMS: atom_id res chain seq x y z
N MET A 1 -7.82 -8.63 22.67
CA MET A 1 -8.04 -8.77 21.22
C MET A 1 -6.71 -8.44 20.57
N ALA A 2 -6.26 -9.17 19.56
CA ALA A 2 -5.05 -8.77 18.83
C ALA A 2 -5.41 -7.59 17.93
N ASP A 3 -4.59 -6.55 17.89
CA ASP A 3 -4.86 -5.36 17.08
C ASP A 3 -5.00 -5.73 15.60
N ALA A 4 -6.01 -5.16 14.94
CA ALA A 4 -6.23 -5.32 13.51
C ALA A 4 -5.27 -4.42 12.73
N VAL A 5 -4.14 -5.01 12.32
CA VAL A 5 -3.06 -4.30 11.62
C VAL A 5 -3.05 -4.62 10.13
N VAL A 6 -3.02 -3.57 9.29
CA VAL A 6 -2.87 -3.68 7.82
C VAL A 6 -1.55 -3.05 7.38
N GLY A 7 -0.77 -3.75 6.56
CA GLY A 7 0.41 -3.19 5.90
C GLY A 7 0.08 -2.61 4.53
N ILE A 8 0.66 -1.47 4.16
CA ILE A 8 0.60 -0.90 2.80
C ILE A 8 2.02 -0.58 2.34
N VAL A 9 2.51 -1.31 1.34
CA VAL A 9 3.77 -1.01 0.66
C VAL A 9 3.49 -0.38 -0.69
N ALA A 10 4.07 0.81 -0.94
CA ALA A 10 3.83 1.57 -2.16
C ALA A 10 5.14 1.95 -2.85
N ASN A 11 5.38 1.35 -4.02
CA ASN A 11 6.59 1.64 -4.78
C ASN A 11 6.42 2.93 -5.61
N PRO A 12 7.20 3.99 -5.38
CA PRO A 12 7.12 5.20 -6.18
C PRO A 12 7.57 5.01 -7.62
N LEU A 13 8.47 4.06 -7.88
CA LEU A 13 9.11 3.85 -9.19
C LEU A 13 8.26 3.04 -10.16
N SER A 14 7.23 2.32 -9.68
CA SER A 14 6.33 1.58 -10.58
C SER A 14 5.59 2.54 -11.52
N GLY A 15 5.49 2.18 -12.80
CA GLY A 15 4.77 2.97 -13.80
C GLY A 15 5.50 4.22 -14.33
N ARG A 16 6.81 4.37 -14.08
CA ARG A 16 7.64 5.53 -14.53
C ARG A 16 8.58 5.24 -15.74
N ASP A 17 8.49 4.07 -16.37
CA ASP A 17 9.37 3.61 -17.46
C ASP A 17 9.30 4.51 -18.73
N ILE A 18 10.41 4.63 -19.47
CA ILE A 18 10.53 5.32 -20.77
C ILE A 18 9.55 4.80 -21.82
N ARG A 19 9.09 3.55 -21.67
CA ARG A 19 8.02 2.99 -22.51
C ARG A 19 6.70 3.75 -22.44
N ARG A 20 6.53 4.63 -21.45
CA ARG A 20 5.46 5.63 -21.38
C ARG A 20 5.46 6.63 -22.56
N LEU A 21 6.62 6.85 -23.19
CA LEU A 21 6.77 7.78 -24.32
C LEU A 21 6.65 7.07 -25.67
N VAL A 22 6.98 5.78 -25.74
CA VAL A 22 7.03 5.02 -27.00
C VAL A 22 5.86 4.04 -27.18
N ALA A 23 5.12 3.71 -26.12
CA ALA A 23 3.88 2.94 -26.18
C ALA A 23 2.80 3.69 -25.39
N GLN A 24 1.55 3.72 -25.88
CA GLN A 24 0.38 4.39 -25.27
C GLN A 24 -0.06 3.76 -23.93
N ALA A 25 0.85 3.59 -22.98
CA ALA A 25 0.63 2.87 -21.74
C ALA A 25 0.06 3.82 -20.66
N SER A 26 -0.98 3.39 -19.96
CA SER A 26 -1.66 4.16 -18.90
C SER A 26 -0.70 4.49 -17.75
N VAL A 27 -0.67 5.75 -17.30
CA VAL A 27 0.24 6.22 -16.24
C VAL A 27 -0.46 6.20 -14.89
N PHE A 28 0.24 5.77 -13.83
CA PHE A 28 -0.18 5.99 -12.44
C PHE A 28 0.71 7.05 -11.79
N PRO A 29 0.29 8.34 -11.77
CA PRO A 29 1.02 9.40 -11.08
C PRO A 29 1.20 9.08 -9.60
N THR A 30 2.28 9.62 -8.99
CA THR A 30 2.47 9.59 -7.52
C THR A 30 1.22 10.08 -6.79
N ALA A 31 0.57 11.13 -7.28
CA ALA A 31 -0.66 11.68 -6.71
C ALA A 31 -1.81 10.66 -6.72
N GLU A 32 -1.94 9.86 -7.79
CA GLU A 32 -2.97 8.82 -7.86
C GLU A 32 -2.69 7.71 -6.84
N LYS A 33 -1.43 7.26 -6.72
CA LYS A 33 -1.06 6.28 -5.70
C LYS A 33 -1.33 6.80 -4.28
N ALA A 34 -1.02 8.05 -4.00
CA ALA A 34 -1.34 8.67 -2.71
C ALA A 34 -2.86 8.75 -2.47
N ALA A 35 -3.65 9.07 -3.49
CA ALA A 35 -5.11 9.07 -3.41
C ALA A 35 -5.68 7.65 -3.22
N MET A 36 -5.07 6.63 -3.82
CA MET A 36 -5.41 5.23 -3.56
C MET A 36 -5.18 4.87 -2.10
N VAL A 37 -4.01 5.21 -1.53
CA VAL A 37 -3.73 4.96 -0.10
C VAL A 37 -4.75 5.67 0.79
N GLN A 38 -5.07 6.94 0.55
CA GLN A 38 -6.06 7.66 1.36
C GLN A 38 -7.47 7.03 1.30
N ARG A 39 -7.88 6.51 0.12
CA ARG A 39 -9.14 5.77 -0.01
C ARG A 39 -9.10 4.45 0.77
N MET A 40 -7.98 3.75 0.76
CA MET A 40 -7.79 2.55 1.58
C MET A 40 -7.86 2.86 3.07
N LEU A 41 -7.27 3.98 3.53
CA LEU A 41 -7.38 4.40 4.94
C LEU A 41 -8.83 4.62 5.35
N SER A 42 -9.63 5.32 4.53
CA SER A 42 -11.07 5.51 4.79
C SER A 42 -11.83 4.17 4.83
N ALA A 43 -11.54 3.27 3.89
CA ALA A 43 -12.15 1.95 3.84
C ALA A 43 -11.80 1.09 5.07
N SER A 44 -10.52 1.02 5.41
CA SER A 44 -10.00 0.28 6.58
C SER A 44 -10.61 0.80 7.89
N GLY A 45 -10.69 2.13 8.07
CA GLY A 45 -11.30 2.70 9.26
C GLY A 45 -12.81 2.43 9.36
N THR A 46 -13.51 2.35 8.22
CA THR A 46 -14.96 2.02 8.20
C THR A 46 -15.25 0.61 8.71
N VAL A 47 -14.31 -0.33 8.55
CA VAL A 47 -14.45 -1.73 9.00
C VAL A 47 -13.78 -2.01 10.34
N GLY A 48 -13.20 -0.99 10.99
CA GLY A 48 -12.63 -1.12 12.34
C GLY A 48 -11.18 -1.60 12.38
N VAL A 49 -10.38 -1.33 11.35
CA VAL A 49 -8.92 -1.53 11.42
C VAL A 49 -8.32 -0.55 12.43
N ASP A 50 -7.53 -1.06 13.37
CA ASP A 50 -6.92 -0.26 14.42
C ASP A 50 -5.71 0.54 13.90
N GLN A 51 -4.86 -0.12 13.11
CA GLN A 51 -3.59 0.45 12.65
C GLN A 51 -3.28 0.10 11.20
N VAL A 52 -2.71 1.07 10.48
CA VAL A 52 -2.12 0.91 9.15
C VAL A 52 -0.64 1.26 9.20
N LEU A 53 0.20 0.31 8.77
CA LEU A 53 1.64 0.50 8.59
C LEU A 53 1.91 0.88 7.13
N LEU A 54 2.56 2.02 6.88
CA LEU A 54 2.79 2.53 5.53
C LEU A 54 4.29 2.66 5.23
N SER A 55 4.74 2.07 4.12
CA SER A 55 6.11 2.25 3.63
C SER A 55 6.40 3.71 3.28
N THR A 56 7.62 4.18 3.56
CA THR A 56 8.07 5.52 3.13
C THR A 56 8.74 5.51 1.76
N ASP A 57 8.77 6.67 1.08
CA ASP A 57 9.35 6.80 -0.24
C ASP A 57 9.90 8.21 -0.53
N LEU A 58 10.84 8.30 -1.48
CA LEU A 58 11.38 9.58 -1.99
C LEU A 58 10.61 10.14 -3.20
N GLY A 59 9.60 9.42 -3.69
CA GLY A 59 8.76 9.82 -4.82
C GLY A 59 7.58 10.73 -4.43
N GLY A 60 7.31 10.87 -3.13
CA GLY A 60 6.31 11.77 -2.56
C GLY A 60 4.96 11.15 -2.24
N ILE A 61 4.81 9.81 -2.27
CA ILE A 61 3.54 9.14 -1.89
C ILE A 61 3.32 9.30 -0.39
N SER A 62 4.27 8.84 0.43
CA SER A 62 4.22 8.90 1.89
C SER A 62 4.10 10.34 2.38
N ALA A 63 4.84 11.27 1.79
CA ALA A 63 4.74 12.69 2.11
C ALA A 63 3.35 13.28 1.82
N ALA A 64 2.69 12.84 0.73
CA ALA A 64 1.33 13.26 0.41
C ALA A 64 0.31 12.67 1.39
N VAL A 65 0.47 11.40 1.78
CA VAL A 65 -0.39 10.75 2.79
C VAL A 65 -0.19 11.40 4.15
N LEU A 66 1.04 11.67 4.57
CA LEU A 66 1.36 12.36 5.82
C LEU A 66 0.66 13.72 5.89
N ARG A 67 0.72 14.52 4.82
CA ARG A 67 -0.02 15.80 4.75
C ARG A 67 -1.54 15.64 4.84
N ALA A 68 -2.08 14.51 4.40
CA ALA A 68 -3.50 14.24 4.50
C ALA A 68 -3.88 13.81 5.93
N VAL A 69 -3.08 12.96 6.57
CA VAL A 69 -3.23 12.57 7.99
C VAL A 69 -3.25 13.81 8.88
N HIS A 70 -2.32 14.75 8.68
CA HIS A 70 -2.29 16.02 9.44
C HIS A 70 -3.52 16.91 9.22
N ARG A 71 -4.15 16.85 8.05
CA ARG A 71 -5.39 17.59 7.77
C ARG A 71 -6.62 16.91 8.36
N GLY A 72 -6.49 15.63 8.71
CA GLY A 72 -7.59 14.78 9.13
C GLY A 72 -8.34 14.14 7.95
N PRO A 73 -9.10 13.07 8.23
CA PRO A 73 -9.89 12.37 7.22
C PRO A 73 -10.96 13.27 6.59
N PRO A 74 -11.42 12.97 5.36
CA PRO A 74 -12.59 13.62 4.77
C PRO A 74 -13.81 13.56 5.71
N ARG A 75 -14.73 14.52 5.60
CA ARG A 75 -15.93 14.56 6.45
C ARG A 75 -16.69 13.23 6.42
N GLY A 76 -16.93 12.66 7.60
CA GLY A 76 -17.65 11.40 7.78
C GLY A 76 -16.80 10.15 7.63
N ALA A 77 -15.52 10.26 7.27
CA ALA A 77 -14.58 9.14 7.29
C ALA A 77 -13.83 9.10 8.64
N GLN A 78 -13.49 7.88 9.06
CA GLN A 78 -12.56 7.63 10.16
C GLN A 78 -11.35 6.91 9.58
N TRP A 79 -10.16 7.30 10.00
CA TRP A 79 -8.91 6.65 9.60
C TRP A 79 -8.33 5.87 10.77
N PRO A 80 -7.70 4.71 10.54
CA PRO A 80 -6.88 4.01 11.53
C PRO A 80 -5.71 4.88 12.00
N ASP A 81 -5.03 4.46 13.07
CA ASP A 81 -3.70 5.01 13.37
C ASP A 81 -2.75 4.68 12.20
N VAL A 82 -2.01 5.68 11.72
CA VAL A 82 -1.12 5.52 10.56
C VAL A 82 0.32 5.64 11.01
N GLN A 83 1.03 4.52 11.05
CA GLN A 83 2.45 4.48 11.33
C GLN A 83 3.25 4.45 10.02
N PHE A 84 4.14 5.41 9.83
CA PHE A 84 5.07 5.44 8.72
C PHE A 84 6.32 4.64 9.10
N LEU A 85 6.74 3.71 8.24
CA LEU A 85 7.96 2.91 8.43
C LEU A 85 9.15 3.70 7.88
N ASP A 86 9.75 4.53 8.74
CA ASP A 86 10.84 5.46 8.43
C ASP A 86 12.17 5.10 9.12
N GLU A 87 12.28 3.88 9.68
CA GLU A 87 13.44 3.48 10.46
C GLU A 87 14.65 3.07 9.61
N ASP A 88 14.41 2.70 8.34
CA ASP A 88 15.47 2.30 7.40
C ASP A 88 15.79 3.44 6.42
N PRO A 89 17.08 3.66 6.10
CA PRO A 89 17.46 4.55 5.00
C PRO A 89 16.90 4.03 3.66
N ILE A 90 16.26 4.92 2.90
CA ILE A 90 15.68 4.58 1.58
C ILE A 90 16.79 4.47 0.53
N THR A 91 16.89 3.32 -0.12
CA THR A 91 17.95 3.01 -1.10
C THR A 91 17.50 3.17 -2.56
N GLN A 92 16.19 3.30 -2.80
CA GLN A 92 15.52 3.22 -4.09
C GLN A 92 15.71 1.87 -4.80
N ALA A 93 16.03 0.82 -4.05
CA ALA A 93 16.20 -0.54 -4.54
C ALA A 93 15.02 -1.45 -4.15
N ALA A 94 15.02 -2.68 -4.68
CA ALA A 94 14.03 -3.70 -4.31
C ALA A 94 14.04 -3.99 -2.80
N ASP A 95 15.19 -3.84 -2.15
CA ASP A 95 15.36 -4.07 -0.71
C ASP A 95 14.46 -3.17 0.14
N ASP A 96 14.14 -1.96 -0.31
CA ASP A 96 13.20 -1.08 0.40
C ASP A 96 11.81 -1.74 0.53
N THR A 97 11.35 -2.42 -0.53
CA THR A 97 10.09 -3.18 -0.50
C THR A 97 10.22 -4.39 0.43
N THR A 98 11.32 -5.15 0.31
CA THR A 98 11.57 -6.32 1.17
C THR A 98 11.55 -5.95 2.65
N ASN A 99 12.27 -4.89 3.03
CA ASN A 99 12.41 -4.44 4.41
C ASN A 99 11.08 -3.92 4.98
N ALA A 100 10.37 -3.07 4.22
CA ALA A 100 9.06 -2.58 4.62
C ALA A 100 8.06 -3.74 4.86
N VAL A 101 8.00 -4.71 3.94
CA VAL A 101 7.11 -5.87 4.09
C VAL A 101 7.49 -6.73 5.29
N ARG A 102 8.79 -7.00 5.50
CA ARG A 102 9.24 -7.75 6.69
C ARG A 102 8.90 -7.05 7.99
N ARG A 103 9.02 -5.73 8.04
CA ARG A 103 8.59 -4.92 9.20
C ARG A 103 7.09 -5.03 9.44
N MET A 104 6.27 -4.95 8.38
CA MET A 104 4.82 -5.13 8.50
C MET A 104 4.46 -6.51 9.05
N VAL A 105 5.07 -7.58 8.52
CA VAL A 105 4.86 -8.96 9.00
C VAL A 105 5.29 -9.10 10.46
N THR A 106 6.46 -8.58 10.81
CA THR A 106 7.00 -8.62 12.19
C THR A 106 6.11 -7.87 13.17
N ALA A 107 5.53 -6.75 12.74
CA ALA A 107 4.58 -5.95 13.52
C ALA A 107 3.17 -6.58 13.59
N GLY A 108 2.96 -7.76 12.99
CA GLY A 108 1.72 -8.51 13.11
C GLY A 108 0.65 -8.14 12.09
N ALA A 109 1.01 -7.49 10.98
CA ALA A 109 0.08 -7.21 9.89
C ALA A 109 -0.63 -8.48 9.42
N LYS A 110 -1.97 -8.42 9.41
CA LYS A 110 -2.83 -9.55 9.00
C LYS A 110 -2.93 -9.68 7.49
N VAL A 111 -2.63 -8.59 6.78
CA VAL A 111 -2.59 -8.52 5.31
C VAL A 111 -1.66 -7.38 4.91
N VAL A 112 -0.95 -7.57 3.79
CA VAL A 112 -0.14 -6.52 3.15
C VAL A 112 -0.77 -6.16 1.82
N ILE A 113 -1.01 -4.87 1.59
CA ILE A 113 -1.42 -4.33 0.30
C ILE A 113 -0.17 -3.82 -0.42
N CYS A 114 0.07 -4.27 -1.65
CA CYS A 114 1.22 -3.85 -2.45
C CYS A 114 0.78 -3.02 -3.66
N LEU A 115 1.10 -1.72 -3.65
CA LEU A 115 0.94 -0.83 -4.80
C LEU A 115 2.20 -0.87 -5.66
N GLY A 116 2.14 -1.58 -6.79
CA GLY A 116 3.33 -1.79 -7.62
C GLY A 116 3.07 -2.42 -8.98
N GLY A 117 4.15 -2.78 -9.67
CA GLY A 117 4.11 -3.65 -10.86
C GLY A 117 4.51 -5.08 -10.54
N ASP A 118 4.61 -5.94 -11.55
CA ASP A 118 5.01 -7.35 -11.41
C ASP A 118 6.26 -7.53 -10.54
N GLY A 119 7.30 -6.73 -10.79
CA GLY A 119 8.54 -6.80 -10.02
C GLY A 119 8.37 -6.46 -8.54
N THR A 120 7.53 -5.47 -8.22
CA THR A 120 7.22 -5.10 -6.82
C THR A 120 6.38 -6.16 -6.14
N ALA A 121 5.35 -6.66 -6.82
CA ALA A 121 4.48 -7.72 -6.30
C ALA A 121 5.29 -9.00 -6.01
N ARG A 122 6.22 -9.37 -6.91
CA ARG A 122 7.14 -10.51 -6.70
C ARG A 122 8.02 -10.33 -5.46
N VAL A 123 8.62 -9.15 -5.30
CA VAL A 123 9.50 -8.84 -4.15
C VAL A 123 8.69 -8.86 -2.85
N ALA A 124 7.50 -8.24 -2.84
CA ALA A 124 6.61 -8.25 -1.69
C ALA A 124 6.17 -9.68 -1.33
N ALA A 125 5.75 -10.48 -2.32
CA ALA A 125 5.33 -11.87 -2.10
C ALA A 125 6.44 -12.73 -1.48
N ALA A 126 7.69 -12.57 -1.93
CA ALA A 126 8.83 -13.27 -1.36
C ALA A 126 9.13 -12.86 0.10
N ALA A 127 8.73 -11.66 0.52
CA ALA A 127 8.93 -11.14 1.87
C ALA A 127 7.73 -11.38 2.81
N CYS A 128 6.52 -11.61 2.28
CA CYS A 128 5.29 -11.77 3.04
C CYS A 128 5.20 -13.08 3.85
N GLY A 129 5.87 -14.15 3.40
CA GLY A 129 5.70 -15.48 4.00
C GLY A 129 4.23 -15.93 3.90
N GLU A 130 3.65 -16.31 5.04
CA GLU A 130 2.24 -16.72 5.14
C GLU A 130 1.25 -15.55 5.25
N THR A 131 1.72 -14.31 5.43
CA THR A 131 0.84 -13.14 5.50
C THR A 131 0.20 -12.88 4.13
N PRO A 132 -1.14 -12.85 4.03
CA PRO A 132 -1.83 -12.55 2.78
C PRO A 132 -1.34 -11.28 2.09
N LEU A 133 -1.16 -11.35 0.77
CA LEU A 133 -0.72 -10.23 -0.06
C LEU A 133 -1.82 -9.83 -1.05
N LEU A 134 -2.32 -8.60 -0.91
CA LEU A 134 -3.21 -7.97 -1.88
C LEU A 134 -2.39 -7.10 -2.85
N ALA A 135 -2.02 -7.65 -4.00
CA ALA A 135 -1.26 -6.94 -5.02
C ALA A 135 -2.17 -6.10 -5.93
N LEU A 136 -1.88 -4.81 -6.04
CA LEU A 136 -2.62 -3.86 -6.86
C LEU A 136 -1.73 -3.26 -7.94
N SER A 137 -2.23 -3.36 -9.18
CA SER A 137 -1.53 -2.86 -10.35
C SER A 137 -1.47 -1.33 -10.33
N THR A 138 -0.26 -0.82 -10.24
CA THR A 138 0.07 0.59 -10.54
C THR A 138 1.10 0.68 -11.67
N GLY A 139 1.32 -0.43 -12.37
CA GLY A 139 2.16 -0.52 -13.55
C GLY A 139 1.32 -0.45 -14.83
N THR A 140 2.00 -0.31 -15.97
CA THR A 140 1.35 0.03 -17.24
C THR A 140 1.19 -1.17 -18.19
N ASN A 141 1.78 -2.32 -17.85
CA ASN A 141 1.70 -3.58 -18.59
C ASN A 141 2.05 -4.77 -17.68
N ASN A 142 1.20 -5.02 -16.69
CA ASN A 142 1.42 -6.04 -15.67
C ASN A 142 0.76 -7.37 -16.08
N ALA A 143 1.48 -8.47 -15.90
CA ALA A 143 0.96 -9.81 -16.15
C ALA A 143 0.18 -10.38 -14.95
N PHE A 144 0.54 -9.95 -13.73
CA PHE A 144 0.01 -10.54 -12.50
C PHE A 144 -0.95 -9.64 -11.71
N PRO A 145 -0.53 -8.49 -11.14
CA PRO A 145 -1.44 -7.65 -10.40
C PRO A 145 -2.43 -7.01 -11.39
N VAL A 146 -3.70 -7.04 -11.01
CA VAL A 146 -4.80 -6.43 -11.76
C VAL A 146 -5.11 -5.04 -11.21
N ILE A 147 -5.64 -4.16 -12.07
CA ILE A 147 -6.17 -2.87 -11.62
C ILE A 147 -7.45 -3.15 -10.84
N ARG A 148 -7.52 -2.69 -9.60
CA ARG A 148 -8.74 -2.71 -8.79
C ARG A 148 -8.97 -1.33 -8.20
N GLU A 149 -10.22 -1.05 -7.89
CA GLU A 149 -10.60 0.17 -7.18
C GLU A 149 -10.06 0.10 -5.73
N ALA A 150 -9.43 1.19 -5.29
CA ALA A 150 -8.67 1.22 -4.04
C ALA A 150 -9.55 1.07 -2.78
N THR A 151 -10.77 1.60 -2.82
CA THR A 151 -11.73 1.50 -1.71
C THR A 151 -12.16 0.06 -1.51
N VAL A 152 -12.51 -0.65 -2.59
CA VAL A 152 -12.86 -2.08 -2.55
C VAL A 152 -11.69 -2.91 -2.02
N ALA A 153 -10.47 -2.62 -2.48
CA ALA A 153 -9.28 -3.30 -1.99
C ALA A 153 -9.02 -3.04 -0.49
N GLY A 154 -9.20 -1.80 -0.04
CA GLY A 154 -9.09 -1.44 1.38
C GLY A 154 -10.15 -2.12 2.24
N LEU A 155 -11.40 -2.22 1.76
CA LEU A 155 -12.47 -2.95 2.46
C LEU A 155 -12.14 -4.44 2.59
N ALA A 156 -11.70 -5.08 1.50
CA ALA A 156 -11.35 -6.50 1.52
C ALA A 156 -10.20 -6.79 2.50
N ALA A 157 -9.13 -5.99 2.43
CA ALA A 157 -8.00 -6.12 3.34
C ALA A 157 -8.41 -5.84 4.80
N GLY A 158 -9.23 -4.82 5.03
CA GLY A 158 -9.69 -4.48 6.37
C GLY A 158 -10.59 -5.57 6.97
N LEU A 159 -11.53 -6.12 6.22
CA LEU A 159 -12.39 -7.23 6.66
C LEU A 159 -11.57 -8.47 7.05
N LEU A 160 -10.52 -8.78 6.28
CA LEU A 160 -9.59 -9.86 6.59
C LEU A 160 -8.81 -9.55 7.88
N ALA A 161 -8.33 -8.31 8.04
CA ALA A 161 -7.55 -7.92 9.20
C ALA A 161 -8.34 -7.95 10.52
N VAL A 162 -9.63 -7.61 10.49
CA VAL A 162 -10.52 -7.70 11.66
C VAL A 162 -11.11 -9.09 11.89
N GLY A 163 -10.78 -10.07 11.03
CA GLY A 163 -11.27 -11.45 11.13
C GLY A 163 -12.75 -11.62 10.79
N ALA A 164 -13.33 -10.71 9.99
CA ALA A 164 -14.70 -10.84 9.49
C ALA A 164 -14.80 -11.79 8.27
N VAL A 165 -13.67 -12.07 7.61
CA VAL A 165 -13.51 -13.02 6.49
C VAL A 165 -12.14 -13.73 6.62
N ASP A 166 -11.97 -14.83 5.89
CA ASP A 166 -10.75 -15.67 5.84
C ASP A 166 -10.05 -15.71 4.46
#